data_AF-A0A947G5U1-F1
#
_entry.id   AF-A0A947G5U1-F1
#
_cell.length_a   1.000
_cell.length_b   1.000
_cell.length_c   1.000
_cell.angle_alpha   90.00
_cell.angle_beta   90.00
_cell.angle_gamma   90.00
#
_symmetry.space_group_name_H-M   'P 1'
#
loop_
_entity.id
_entity.type
_entity.pdbx_description
1 polymer ?
#
loop_
_entity_poly.entity_id
_entity_poly.type
_entity_poly.pdbx_seq_one_letter_code
_entity_poly.pdbx_strand_id
1 'polypeptide(L)'
;MTRDDVDAVEVSEMEADDESRSLVERVFITRDFMRLWFVQVVSATGDWLGFFAIVVAAARVGGGTPEAAVSFVMTARIVPGLFLAPLAGVLVDRWNRKRVMIVCDLARAATLASLPFVDQLWQLVVASLVLE
;
A
#
# COMPACT_ATOMS: atom_id res chain seq x y z
N MET A 1 32.93 9.23 -41.98
CA MET A 1 32.77 9.53 -40.55
C MET A 1 34.09 10.10 -40.07
N THR A 2 34.13 11.40 -39.90
CA THR A 2 35.30 12.18 -39.50
C THR A 2 35.40 12.20 -37.98
N ARG A 3 36.57 12.54 -37.45
CA ARG A 3 36.84 12.53 -36.00
C ARG A 3 35.90 13.48 -35.24
N ASP A 4 35.52 14.59 -35.88
CA ASP A 4 34.53 15.55 -35.39
C ASP A 4 33.11 14.97 -35.26
N ASP A 5 32.73 14.00 -36.11
CA ASP A 5 31.41 13.34 -36.03
C ASP A 5 31.32 12.39 -34.82
N VAL A 6 32.44 11.81 -34.40
CA VAL A 6 32.51 10.90 -33.24
C VAL A 6 32.46 11.71 -31.94
N ASP A 7 33.22 12.80 -31.87
CA ASP A 7 33.23 13.71 -30.71
C ASP A 7 31.85 14.35 -30.49
N ALA A 8 31.12 14.71 -31.56
CA ALA A 8 29.78 15.26 -31.47
C ALA A 8 28.73 14.25 -30.93
N VAL A 9 28.89 12.96 -31.24
CA VAL A 9 28.03 11.89 -30.72
C VAL A 9 28.35 11.64 -29.24
N GLU A 10 29.62 11.55 -28.84
CA GLU A 10 30.01 11.37 -27.44
C GLU A 10 29.54 12.53 -26.54
N VAL A 11 29.60 13.78 -27.04
CA VAL A 11 29.09 14.95 -26.31
C VAL A 11 27.56 14.89 -26.15
N SER A 12 26.84 14.52 -27.21
CA SER A 12 25.38 14.37 -27.15
C SER A 12 24.94 13.23 -26.23
N GLU A 13 25.68 12.12 -26.17
CA GLU A 13 25.43 11.01 -25.26
C GLU A 13 25.72 11.40 -23.80
N MET A 14 26.76 12.20 -23.57
CA MET A 14 27.13 12.69 -22.23
C MET A 14 26.13 13.73 -21.69
N GLU A 15 25.64 14.64 -22.52
CA GLU A 15 24.58 15.61 -22.13
C GLU A 15 23.26 14.89 -21.83
N ALA A 16 22.91 13.85 -22.60
CA ALA A 16 21.70 13.06 -22.37
C ALA A 16 21.75 12.25 -21.06
N ASP A 17 22.92 11.71 -20.69
CA ASP A 17 23.11 11.02 -19.39
C ASP A 17 23.01 11.99 -18.21
N ASP A 18 23.61 13.18 -18.32
CA ASP A 18 23.57 14.21 -17.26
C ASP A 18 22.15 14.75 -17.03
N GLU A 19 21.41 15.04 -18.12
CA GLU A 19 20.03 15.49 -18.03
C GLU A 19 19.15 14.41 -17.36
N SER A 20 19.29 13.15 -17.77
CA SER A 20 18.57 12.00 -17.20
C SER A 20 18.86 11.84 -15.71
N ARG A 21 20.13 11.92 -15.29
CA ARG A 21 20.53 11.85 -13.88
C ARG A 21 19.96 13.01 -13.07
N SER A 22 19.94 14.22 -13.62
CA SER A 22 19.38 15.39 -12.95
C SER A 22 17.87 15.30 -12.74
N LEU A 23 17.12 14.71 -13.69
CA LEU A 23 15.66 14.54 -13.56
C LEU A 23 15.32 13.47 -12.52
N VAL A 24 16.06 12.36 -12.53
CA VAL A 24 15.97 11.29 -11.51
C VAL A 24 16.23 11.88 -10.12
N GLU A 25 17.31 12.65 -9.97
CA GLU A 25 17.69 13.28 -8.72
C GLU A 25 16.64 14.30 -8.23
N ARG A 26 16.07 15.10 -9.14
CA ARG A 26 14.99 16.07 -8.80
C ARG A 26 13.70 15.38 -8.33
N VAL A 27 13.32 14.25 -8.91
CA VAL A 27 12.12 13.50 -8.51
C VAL A 27 12.30 12.88 -7.12
N PHE A 28 13.44 12.27 -6.85
CA PHE A 28 13.69 11.56 -5.59
C PHE A 28 14.04 12.48 -4.40
N ILE A 29 14.50 13.73 -4.64
CA ILE A 29 14.96 14.64 -3.58
C ILE A 29 13.90 15.70 -3.20
N THR A 30 12.78 15.78 -3.91
CA THR A 30 11.74 16.77 -3.56
C THR A 30 11.15 16.47 -2.19
N ARG A 31 11.11 17.46 -1.29
CA ARG A 31 10.58 17.33 0.09
C ARG A 31 9.19 16.70 0.15
N ASP A 32 8.33 17.02 -0.82
CA ASP A 32 6.98 16.45 -0.91
C ASP A 32 6.99 14.96 -1.27
N PHE A 33 7.89 14.53 -2.15
CA PHE A 33 8.07 13.11 -2.48
C PHE A 33 8.55 12.34 -1.26
N MET A 34 9.60 12.81 -0.59
CA MET A 34 10.13 12.16 0.62
C MET A 34 9.07 12.06 1.72
N ARG A 35 8.24 13.09 1.89
CA ARG A 35 7.14 13.08 2.87
C ARG A 35 6.08 12.03 2.52
N LEU A 36 5.69 11.91 1.25
CA LEU A 36 4.77 10.84 0.80
C LEU A 36 5.40 9.46 0.95
N TRP A 37 6.68 9.33 0.63
CA TRP A 37 7.43 8.08 0.76
C TRP A 37 7.49 7.61 2.21
N PHE A 38 7.79 8.50 3.16
CA PHE A 38 7.76 8.16 4.59
C PHE A 38 6.38 7.73 5.07
N VAL A 39 5.32 8.43 4.65
CA VAL A 39 3.94 8.03 4.97
C VAL A 39 3.66 6.64 4.41
N GLN A 40 4.02 6.39 3.15
CA GLN A 40 3.81 5.10 2.50
C GLN A 40 4.58 3.96 3.20
N VAL A 41 5.82 4.20 3.62
CA VAL A 41 6.63 3.22 4.36
C VAL A 41 5.99 2.87 5.69
N VAL A 42 5.52 3.89 6.44
CA VAL A 42 4.86 3.68 7.73
C VAL A 42 3.53 2.95 7.55
N SER A 43 2.70 3.36 6.58
CA SER A 43 1.43 2.71 6.27
C SER A 43 1.63 1.25 5.84
N ALA A 44 2.55 1.00 4.90
CA ALA A 44 2.86 -0.37 4.47
C ALA A 44 3.32 -1.23 5.65
N THR A 45 4.17 -0.68 6.53
CA THR A 45 4.58 -1.39 7.75
C THR A 45 3.39 -1.72 8.65
N GLY A 46 2.47 -0.77 8.85
CA GLY A 46 1.23 -0.99 9.59
C GLY A 46 0.36 -2.09 8.96
N ASP A 47 0.33 -2.16 7.64
CA ASP A 47 -0.44 -3.17 6.90
C ASP A 47 0.11 -4.57 7.12
N TRP A 48 1.44 -4.73 7.08
CA TRP A 48 2.10 -6.00 7.43
C TRP A 48 1.82 -6.39 8.88
N LEU A 49 1.89 -5.45 9.82
CA LEU A 49 1.58 -5.72 11.23
C LEU A 49 0.11 -6.12 11.42
N GLY A 50 -0.83 -5.46 10.74
CA GLY A 50 -2.24 -5.81 10.77
C GLY A 50 -2.54 -7.17 10.16
N PHE A 51 -1.86 -7.51 9.07
CA PHE A 51 -1.91 -8.84 8.48
C PHE A 51 -1.49 -9.90 9.51
N PHE A 52 -0.33 -9.73 10.16
CA PHE A 52 0.11 -10.67 11.19
C PHE A 52 -0.84 -10.73 12.39
N ALA A 53 -1.37 -9.59 12.84
CA ALA A 53 -2.34 -9.54 13.92
C ALA A 53 -3.58 -10.38 13.60
N ILE A 54 -4.09 -10.31 12.37
CA ILE A 54 -5.26 -11.07 11.93
C ILE A 54 -4.97 -12.55 11.79
N VAL A 55 -3.79 -12.93 11.25
CA VAL A 55 -3.38 -14.34 11.19
C VAL A 55 -3.36 -14.94 12.59
N VAL A 56 -2.73 -14.24 13.55
CA VAL A 56 -2.63 -14.71 14.94
C VAL A 56 -4.01 -14.72 15.62
N ALA A 57 -4.84 -13.70 15.41
CA ALA A 57 -6.19 -13.65 15.98
C ALA A 57 -7.08 -14.76 15.42
N ALA A 58 -7.04 -15.01 14.11
CA ALA A 58 -7.78 -16.10 13.47
C ALA A 58 -7.33 -17.48 13.99
N ALA A 59 -6.03 -17.68 14.19
CA ALA A 59 -5.50 -18.91 14.79
C ALA A 59 -5.96 -19.10 16.24
N ARG A 60 -6.02 -18.02 17.03
CA ARG A 60 -6.51 -18.07 18.43
C ARG A 60 -8.00 -18.36 18.51
N VAL A 61 -8.82 -17.70 17.68
CA VAL A 61 -10.29 -17.86 17.69
C VAL A 61 -10.70 -19.18 17.03
N GLY A 62 -9.90 -19.73 16.12
CA GLY A 62 -10.17 -20.99 15.41
C GLY A 62 -10.23 -22.24 16.30
N GLY A 63 -9.80 -22.17 17.57
CA GLY A 63 -9.95 -23.25 18.53
C GLY A 63 -9.33 -24.57 18.07
N GLY A 64 -10.16 -25.59 17.83
CA GLY A 64 -9.73 -26.94 17.46
C GLY A 64 -9.25 -27.13 16.02
N THR A 65 -9.48 -26.15 15.13
CA THR A 65 -9.00 -26.17 13.73
C THR A 65 -8.40 -24.82 13.29
N PRO A 66 -7.27 -24.40 13.90
CA PRO A 66 -6.66 -23.09 13.64
C PRO A 66 -6.28 -22.87 12.17
N GLU A 67 -5.80 -23.92 11.46
CA GLU A 67 -5.36 -23.76 10.07
C GLU A 67 -6.54 -23.48 9.12
N ALA A 68 -7.69 -24.10 9.39
CA ALA A 68 -8.91 -23.88 8.62
C ALA A 68 -9.45 -22.47 8.83
N ALA A 69 -9.44 -21.97 10.07
CA ALA A 69 -9.88 -20.62 10.40
C ALA A 69 -9.01 -19.55 9.75
N VAL A 70 -7.68 -19.70 9.81
CA VAL A 70 -6.75 -18.77 9.13
C VAL A 70 -6.99 -18.79 7.63
N SER A 71 -7.05 -19.97 7.01
CA SER A 71 -7.25 -20.10 5.55
C SER A 71 -8.56 -19.47 5.08
N PHE A 72 -9.64 -19.65 5.85
CA PHE A 72 -10.94 -19.06 5.56
C PHE A 72 -10.90 -17.52 5.63
N VAL A 73 -10.34 -16.96 6.71
CA VAL A 73 -10.22 -15.50 6.88
C VAL A 73 -9.34 -14.91 5.78
N MET A 74 -8.21 -15.54 5.45
CA MET A 74 -7.33 -15.05 4.38
C MET A 74 -8.00 -15.10 3.01
N THR A 75 -8.78 -16.15 2.72
CA THR A 75 -9.55 -16.23 1.46
C THR A 75 -10.62 -15.14 1.39
N ALA A 76 -11.31 -14.88 2.51
CA ALA A 76 -12.33 -13.84 2.59
C ALA A 76 -11.79 -12.43 2.35
N ARG A 77 -10.51 -12.17 2.67
CA ARG A 77 -9.85 -10.86 2.44
C ARG A 77 -9.65 -10.48 0.98
N ILE A 78 -9.62 -11.46 0.07
CA ILE A 78 -9.42 -11.18 -1.37
C ILE A 78 -10.70 -10.60 -1.99
N VAL A 79 -11.86 -10.99 -1.47
CA VAL A 79 -13.17 -10.62 -2.00
C VAL A 79 -13.37 -9.09 -2.01
N PRO A 80 -13.17 -8.35 -0.90
CA PRO A 80 -13.28 -6.89 -0.90
C PRO A 80 -12.38 -6.23 -1.95
N GLY A 81 -11.10 -6.57 -2.00
CA GLY A 81 -10.16 -5.98 -2.96
C GLY A 81 -10.60 -6.20 -4.41
N LEU A 82 -11.11 -7.38 -4.74
CA LEU A 82 -11.55 -7.69 -6.11
C LEU A 82 -12.80 -6.90 -6.53
N PHE A 83 -13.80 -6.81 -5.66
CA PHE A 83 -15.07 -6.16 -5.99
C PHE A 83 -15.05 -4.65 -5.74
N LEU A 84 -14.37 -4.19 -4.69
CA LEU A 84 -14.34 -2.79 -4.31
C LEU A 84 -13.28 -2.00 -5.06
N ALA A 85 -12.17 -2.58 -5.55
CA ALA A 85 -11.16 -1.80 -6.27
C ALA A 85 -11.68 -1.07 -7.52
N PRO A 86 -12.48 -1.69 -8.41
CA PRO A 86 -13.05 -0.99 -9.56
C PRO A 86 -14.05 0.10 -9.15
N LEU A 87 -14.91 -0.17 -8.17
CA LEU A 87 -15.88 0.80 -7.65
C LEU A 87 -15.19 1.98 -6.96
N ALA A 88 -14.18 1.70 -6.15
CA ALA A 88 -13.37 2.69 -5.45
C ALA A 88 -12.63 3.59 -6.43
N GLY A 89 -12.10 3.05 -7.54
CA GLY A 89 -11.49 3.84 -8.61
C GLY A 89 -12.45 4.89 -9.17
N VAL A 90 -13.67 4.49 -9.51
CA VAL A 90 -14.70 5.40 -10.04
C VAL A 90 -15.14 6.45 -9.02
N LEU A 91 -15.24 6.08 -7.74
CA LEU A 91 -15.60 7.01 -6.66
C LEU A 91 -14.47 8.01 -6.34
N VAL A 92 -13.23 7.53 -6.28
CA VAL A 92 -12.04 8.34 -5.95
C VAL A 92 -11.72 9.34 -7.05
N ASP A 93 -12.02 9.03 -8.30
CA ASP A 93 -11.87 9.98 -9.41
C ASP A 93 -12.79 11.20 -9.29
N ARG A 94 -13.88 11.10 -8.52
CA ARG A 94 -14.82 12.21 -8.27
C ARG A 94 -14.53 12.99 -6.99
N TRP A 95 -13.69 12.47 -6.11
CA TRP A 95 -13.38 13.08 -4.81
C TRP A 95 -11.94 13.55 -4.69
N ASN A 96 -11.69 14.39 -3.69
CA ASN A 96 -10.34 14.86 -3.41
C ASN A 96 -9.50 13.69 -2.84
N ARG A 97 -8.62 13.13 -3.69
CA ARG A 97 -7.78 11.96 -3.40
C ARG A 97 -7.06 12.03 -2.06
N LYS A 98 -6.54 13.22 -1.67
CA LYS A 98 -5.87 13.42 -0.38
C LYS A 98 -6.79 13.17 0.82
N ARG A 99 -8.05 13.60 0.77
CA ARG A 99 -8.99 13.40 1.88
C ARG A 99 -9.41 11.94 2.00
N VAL A 100 -9.62 11.26 0.87
CA VAL A 100 -9.98 9.84 0.89
C VAL A 100 -8.87 9.01 1.53
N MET A 101 -7.61 9.24 1.14
CA MET A 101 -6.45 8.57 1.73
C MET A 101 -6.40 8.75 3.26
N ILE A 102 -6.52 10.00 3.74
CA ILE A 102 -6.49 10.28 5.19
C ILE A 102 -7.62 9.56 5.94
N VAL A 103 -8.84 9.57 5.40
CA VAL A 103 -10.00 8.92 6.04
C VAL A 103 -9.82 7.40 6.07
N CYS A 104 -9.35 6.79 4.99
CA CYS A 104 -9.06 5.36 4.92
C CYS A 104 -7.95 4.97 5.91
N ASP A 105 -6.86 5.74 5.99
CA ASP A 105 -5.78 5.47 6.93
C ASP A 105 -6.25 5.60 8.39
N LEU A 106 -7.09 6.60 8.70
CA LEU A 106 -7.69 6.71 10.03
C LEU A 106 -8.63 5.54 10.35
N ALA A 107 -9.42 5.11 9.38
CA ALA A 107 -10.32 3.97 9.53
C ALA A 107 -9.52 2.68 9.80
N ARG A 108 -8.45 2.41 9.03
CA ARG A 108 -7.54 1.28 9.27
C ARG A 108 -6.95 1.33 10.67
N ALA A 109 -6.43 2.49 11.09
CA ALA A 109 -5.84 2.66 12.41
C ALA A 109 -6.86 2.39 13.53
N ALA A 110 -8.10 2.87 13.37
CA ALA A 110 -9.18 2.60 14.32
C ALA A 110 -9.55 1.11 14.37
N THR A 111 -9.63 0.43 13.22
CA THR A 111 -9.89 -1.02 13.16
C THR A 111 -8.78 -1.82 13.84
N LEU A 112 -7.52 -1.48 13.56
CA LEU A 112 -6.35 -2.07 14.23
C LEU A 112 -6.40 -1.87 15.75
N ALA A 113 -6.75 -0.68 16.22
CA ALA A 113 -6.90 -0.39 17.64
C ALA A 113 -8.05 -1.18 18.29
N SER A 114 -9.07 -1.56 17.51
CA SER A 114 -10.20 -2.35 17.99
C SER A 114 -9.97 -3.87 18.03
N LEU A 115 -8.97 -4.40 17.29
CA LEU A 115 -8.63 -5.83 17.27
C LEU A 115 -8.47 -6.50 18.65
N PRO A 116 -7.83 -5.89 19.67
CA PRO A 116 -7.71 -6.52 20.99
C PRO A 116 -9.05 -6.71 21.73
N PHE A 117 -10.12 -6.05 21.30
CA PHE A 117 -11.48 -6.19 21.86
C PHE A 117 -12.37 -7.12 21.02
N VAL A 118 -11.82 -7.79 20.02
CA VAL A 118 -12.56 -8.67 19.13
C VAL A 118 -12.59 -10.10 19.69
N ASP A 119 -13.77 -10.55 20.10
CA ASP A 119 -13.98 -11.87 20.72
C ASP A 119 -14.68 -12.88 19.78
N GLN A 120 -15.15 -12.43 18.61
CA GLN A 120 -16.04 -13.25 17.75
C GLN A 120 -15.56 -13.32 16.29
N LEU A 121 -15.73 -14.49 15.66
CA LEU A 121 -15.23 -14.75 14.30
C LEU A 121 -15.82 -13.81 13.24
N TRP A 122 -17.09 -13.41 13.36
CA TRP A 122 -17.72 -12.47 12.42
C TRP A 122 -17.14 -11.06 12.52
N GLN A 123 -16.68 -10.65 13.71
CA GLN A 123 -16.00 -9.37 13.90
C GLN A 123 -14.62 -9.36 13.24
N LEU A 124 -13.90 -10.49 13.27
CA LEU A 124 -12.66 -10.65 12.50
C LEU A 124 -12.91 -10.56 10.99
N VAL A 125 -14.02 -11.13 10.50
CA VAL A 125 -14.39 -11.00 9.08
C VAL A 125 -14.70 -9.55 8.73
N VAL A 126 -15.48 -8.83 9.54
CA VAL A 126 -15.78 -7.41 9.33
C VAL A 126 -14.52 -6.54 9.41
N ALA A 127 -13.68 -6.75 10.43
CA ALA A 127 -12.41 -6.04 10.56
C ALA A 127 -11.49 -6.32 9.37
N SER A 128 -11.48 -7.55 8.87
CA SER A 128 -10.70 -7.92 7.70
C SER A 128 -11.19 -7.24 6.42
N LEU A 129 -12.50 -7.07 6.29
CA LEU A 129 -13.18 -6.35 5.19
C LEU A 129 -12.89 -4.85 5.20
N VAL A 130 -12.75 -4.24 6.38
CA VAL A 130 -12.44 -2.81 6.52
C VAL A 130 -10.93 -2.54 6.32
N LEU A 131 -10.09 -3.55 6.60
CA LEU A 131 -8.64 -3.50 6.41
C LEU A 131 -8.19 -3.85 4.97
N GLU A 132 -9.09 -4.06 4.03
CA GLU A 132 -8.81 -4.28 2.60
C GLU A 132 -9.57 -3.24 1.78
#